data_AF-A0A955QU95-F1
#
_entry.id   AF-A0A955QU95-F1
#
_cell.length_a   1.000
_cell.length_b   1.000
_cell.length_c   1.000
_cell.angle_alpha   90.00
_cell.angle_beta   90.00
_cell.angle_gamma   90.00
#
_symmetry.space_group_name_H-M   'P 1'
#
loop_
_entity.id
_entity.type
_entity.pdbx_description
1 polymer ?
#
loop_
_entity_poly.entity_id
_entity_poly.type
_entity_poly.pdbx_seq_one_letter_code
_entity_poly.pdbx_strand_id
1 'polypeptide(L)'
;MNNIWTMIRLQYMFFLIRREKPSACKSLKVATWLPSLLPVILLWILVGLFSGYAWAENDAGHFHGYTDTDKGVRNKLVEMTYPKNGSIVGDDVTLLGTYAESLGDDIWVMIWPEKTKGVGWPQYGDSHVAAPANKDRGHWSVNAHFGDPPQRYEIVIYTATKVASLFLQQQYQHTTSQGQIYQGISQTNLPEGLVERQRISVSKDSKHQPLQLIPLVKRIQDDLAQEESKTGFSYYKDKYSKNEVYFWSEIAGWMAVDVIDRIYTKNKPVKRILDLGCGFGTLLAYATTIYGAEGICFDIHDYFGAYGINSFNEKYHLTHVQGDIERGRLPDDKQFSVIIMTEVMEHLNFQPVPTLKKIYDALEPGGSFFLSTPDADIGWGRNYKYYQQLSDLPRLNEKAEWTDDHIWHYNTEELKAVVQEAGFTIKRFSHSHNPAKEGFGNFNVWLTK
;
A
#
# COMPACT_ATOMS: atom_id res chain seq x y z
N MET A 1 16.79 31.53 -31.99
CA MET A 1 18.21 31.94 -31.87
C MET A 1 18.33 32.94 -30.74
N ASN A 2 18.70 32.48 -29.54
CA ASN A 2 19.21 33.27 -28.40
C ASN A 2 19.31 32.34 -27.19
N ASN A 3 20.21 31.34 -27.23
CA ASN A 3 20.66 30.59 -26.05
C ASN A 3 21.92 29.74 -26.35
N ILE A 4 22.87 30.33 -27.09
CA ILE A 4 24.21 29.71 -27.33
C ILE A 4 25.35 30.55 -26.70
N TRP A 5 25.04 31.71 -26.11
CA TRP A 5 26.07 32.63 -25.57
C TRP A 5 26.32 32.54 -24.06
N THR A 6 25.64 31.65 -23.33
CA THR A 6 25.84 31.50 -21.88
C THR A 6 26.84 30.39 -21.50
N MET A 7 27.31 29.57 -22.47
CA MET A 7 28.23 28.45 -22.21
C MET A 7 29.73 28.79 -22.23
N ILE A 8 30.15 30.03 -22.50
CA ILE A 8 31.59 30.38 -22.68
C ILE A 8 32.16 31.28 -21.55
N ARG A 9 31.59 31.28 -20.33
CA ARG A 9 32.11 32.13 -19.23
C ARG A 9 32.47 31.46 -17.90
N LEU A 10 32.50 30.13 -17.81
CA LEU A 10 32.81 29.43 -16.55
C LEU A 10 34.01 28.46 -16.60
N GLN A 11 34.85 28.53 -17.65
CA GLN A 11 36.09 27.74 -17.74
C GLN A 11 37.39 28.49 -17.38
N TYR A 12 37.30 29.74 -16.90
CA TYR A 12 38.49 30.51 -16.48
C TYR A 12 38.35 31.01 -15.04
N MET A 13 38.51 30.13 -14.04
CA MET A 13 38.89 30.55 -12.69
C MET A 13 39.41 29.41 -11.79
N PHE A 14 40.33 28.59 -12.30
CA PHE A 14 41.14 27.68 -11.47
C PHE A 14 42.62 27.90 -11.78
N PHE A 15 43.21 28.97 -11.23
CA PHE A 15 44.66 29.11 -11.09
C PHE A 15 44.96 30.12 -9.97
N LEU A 16 45.94 29.78 -9.12
CA LEU A 16 46.48 30.55 -7.96
C LEU A 16 45.61 30.38 -6.69
N ILE A 17 46.07 29.92 -5.53
CA ILE A 17 47.33 30.20 -4.80
C ILE A 17 47.71 29.00 -3.90
N ARG A 18 49.02 28.76 -3.80
CA ARG A 18 49.70 27.76 -2.96
C ARG A 18 50.42 28.49 -1.81
N ARG A 19 50.42 27.89 -0.61
CA ARG A 19 51.36 28.02 0.54
C ARG A 19 51.46 29.35 1.32
N GLU A 20 51.21 29.29 2.63
CA GLU A 20 52.18 29.62 3.70
C GLU A 20 51.75 29.08 5.08
N LYS A 21 52.71 28.97 6.02
CA LYS A 21 52.71 28.21 7.29
C LYS A 21 52.51 29.15 8.53
N PRO A 22 52.49 28.66 9.80
CA PRO A 22 51.54 29.11 10.84
C PRO A 22 52.14 29.99 11.96
N SER A 23 51.30 30.75 12.67
CA SER A 23 51.55 31.16 14.06
C SER A 23 50.33 31.77 14.78
N ALA A 24 50.21 31.38 16.07
CA ALA A 24 49.64 32.12 17.21
C ALA A 24 48.11 32.31 17.37
N CYS A 25 47.55 31.44 18.23
CA CYS A 25 46.66 31.72 19.37
C CYS A 25 45.91 33.08 19.41
N LYS A 26 44.57 33.03 19.28
CA LYS A 26 43.60 33.66 20.21
C LYS A 26 42.18 33.18 19.92
N SER A 27 41.45 32.99 21.00
CA SER A 27 40.09 32.46 21.14
C SER A 27 39.02 33.17 20.30
N LEU A 28 38.16 32.42 19.60
CA LEU A 28 36.76 32.79 19.40
C LEU A 28 35.90 31.54 19.16
N LYS A 29 34.75 31.48 19.86
CA LYS A 29 33.76 30.40 19.82
C LYS A 29 32.68 30.69 18.77
N VAL A 30 32.26 29.61 18.10
CA VAL A 30 30.94 29.34 17.46
C VAL A 30 30.60 30.07 16.14
N ALA A 31 30.50 29.28 15.05
CA ALA A 31 29.29 29.08 14.22
C ALA A 31 29.67 28.36 12.90
N THR A 32 29.31 27.10 12.73
CA THR A 32 29.49 26.35 11.48
C THR A 32 28.23 26.45 10.63
N TRP A 33 28.30 27.25 9.56
CA TRP A 33 27.35 27.26 8.44
C TRP A 33 28.10 26.87 7.16
N LEU A 34 27.77 25.74 6.55
CA LEU A 34 27.94 25.42 5.12
C LEU A 34 27.37 24.01 4.81
N PRO A 35 26.26 23.87 4.04
CA PRO A 35 25.91 22.61 3.42
C PRO A 35 26.64 22.41 2.09
N SER A 36 26.99 21.15 1.84
CA SER A 36 27.86 20.64 0.78
C SER A 36 27.17 20.49 -0.58
N LEU A 37 27.92 20.85 -1.61
CA LEU A 37 27.66 20.76 -3.06
C LEU A 37 27.63 19.31 -3.61
N LEU A 38 26.89 18.40 -2.99
CA LEU A 38 26.73 17.01 -3.44
C LEU A 38 25.45 16.65 -4.24
N PRO A 39 24.37 17.46 -4.34
CA PRO A 39 23.18 17.03 -5.09
C PRO A 39 23.18 17.35 -6.60
N VAL A 40 24.16 18.10 -7.14
CA VAL A 40 24.07 18.61 -8.52
C VAL A 40 24.55 17.60 -9.59
N ILE A 41 25.37 16.61 -9.22
CA ILE A 41 25.93 15.64 -10.20
C ILE A 41 24.97 14.45 -10.44
N LEU A 42 24.11 14.09 -9.47
CA LEU A 42 23.03 13.11 -9.67
C LEU A 42 21.90 13.61 -10.59
N LEU A 43 21.85 14.92 -10.84
CA LEU A 43 20.79 15.60 -11.60
C LEU A 43 20.87 15.40 -13.12
N TRP A 44 21.99 14.94 -13.68
CA TRP A 44 22.15 14.83 -15.15
C TRP A 44 21.90 13.43 -15.72
N ILE A 45 21.90 12.38 -14.89
CA ILE A 45 21.65 11.00 -15.35
C ILE A 45 20.13 10.69 -15.41
N LEU A 46 19.30 11.39 -14.62
CA LEU A 46 17.84 11.19 -14.59
C LEU A 46 17.07 11.94 -15.70
N VAL A 47 17.58 13.06 -16.20
CA VAL A 47 16.90 13.86 -17.25
C VAL A 47 16.92 13.15 -18.62
N GLY A 48 17.90 12.26 -18.87
CA GLY A 48 17.96 11.46 -20.10
C GLY A 48 16.88 10.39 -20.21
N LEU A 49 16.31 9.93 -19.09
CA LEU A 49 15.31 8.84 -19.06
C LEU A 49 13.86 9.36 -19.19
N PHE A 50 13.60 10.65 -18.94
CA PHE A 50 12.23 11.20 -18.94
C PHE A 50 11.79 11.86 -20.24
N SER A 51 12.69 12.09 -21.21
CA SER A 51 12.29 12.59 -22.53
C SER A 51 11.56 11.56 -23.40
N GLY A 52 11.57 10.27 -23.00
CA GLY A 52 10.85 9.19 -23.69
C GLY A 52 9.43 8.91 -23.20
N TYR A 53 9.01 9.49 -22.07
CA TYR A 53 7.69 9.19 -21.46
C TYR A 53 6.61 10.24 -21.76
N ALA A 54 7.00 11.44 -22.23
CA ALA A 54 6.10 12.58 -22.39
C ALA A 54 5.29 12.59 -23.71
N TRP A 55 5.13 11.46 -24.40
CA TRP A 55 4.37 11.37 -25.66
C TRP A 55 3.22 10.34 -25.64
N ALA A 56 2.82 9.81 -24.48
CA ALA A 56 1.79 8.76 -24.42
C ALA A 56 0.51 9.11 -23.63
N GLU A 57 0.40 10.26 -22.97
CA GLU A 57 -0.80 10.63 -22.21
C GLU A 57 -1.38 11.95 -22.69
N ASN A 58 -2.02 11.90 -23.86
CA ASN A 58 -3.10 12.79 -24.24
C ASN A 58 -3.94 12.04 -25.27
N ASP A 59 -4.88 11.23 -24.78
CA ASP A 59 -6.19 11.08 -25.41
C ASP A 59 -7.15 10.46 -24.40
N ALA A 60 -8.00 11.32 -23.84
CA ALA A 60 -9.26 10.91 -23.23
C ALA A 60 -10.23 10.56 -24.37
N GLY A 61 -10.68 9.31 -24.41
CA GLY A 61 -11.63 8.82 -25.40
C GLY A 61 -12.70 7.94 -24.76
N HIS A 62 -13.95 8.38 -24.91
CA HIS A 62 -15.18 7.72 -24.49
C HIS A 62 -15.27 6.23 -24.85
N PHE A 63 -16.04 5.48 -24.04
CA PHE A 63 -16.64 4.21 -24.45
C PHE A 63 -17.40 4.40 -25.77
N HIS A 64 -16.81 3.94 -26.87
CA HIS A 64 -17.48 3.64 -28.13
C HIS A 64 -16.82 2.38 -28.71
N GLY A 65 -17.64 1.54 -29.35
CA GLY A 65 -17.32 0.17 -29.74
C GLY A 65 -15.95 -0.01 -30.39
N TYR A 66 -15.24 -1.05 -29.94
CA TYR A 66 -13.93 -1.40 -30.47
C TYR A 66 -14.08 -1.96 -31.89
N THR A 67 -13.98 -1.09 -32.88
CA THR A 67 -13.74 -1.47 -34.27
C THR A 67 -12.29 -1.89 -34.45
N ASP A 68 -12.13 -2.96 -35.22
CA ASP A 68 -10.91 -3.68 -35.59
C ASP A 68 -9.83 -2.81 -36.26
N THR A 69 -9.00 -2.11 -35.48
CA THR A 69 -7.72 -1.55 -35.96
C THR A 69 -6.68 -1.44 -34.83
N ASP A 70 -6.11 -2.57 -34.40
CA ASP A 70 -4.73 -2.56 -33.91
C ASP A 70 -4.05 -3.91 -34.18
N LYS A 71 -3.47 -4.03 -35.38
CA LYS A 71 -2.86 -5.27 -35.91
C LYS A 71 -1.37 -5.43 -35.52
N GLY A 72 -0.91 -4.71 -34.48
CA GLY A 72 0.49 -4.73 -34.03
C GLY A 72 0.79 -5.47 -32.71
N VAL A 73 -0.21 -5.69 -31.84
CA VAL A 73 0.00 -6.22 -30.46
C VAL A 73 -0.32 -7.73 -30.34
N ARG A 74 -0.90 -8.34 -31.37
CA ARG A 74 -1.23 -9.77 -31.38
C ARG A 74 -0.02 -10.63 -31.77
N ASN A 75 0.89 -10.94 -30.84
CA ASN A 75 1.75 -12.13 -30.99
C ASN A 75 2.48 -12.66 -29.74
N LYS A 76 2.36 -12.05 -28.55
CA LYS A 76 2.89 -12.68 -27.33
C LYS A 76 1.84 -13.61 -26.71
N LEU A 77 2.15 -14.89 -26.65
CA LEU A 77 1.26 -15.92 -26.06
C LEU A 77 1.13 -15.79 -24.55
N VAL A 78 2.20 -15.37 -23.85
CA VAL A 78 2.23 -15.12 -22.40
C VAL A 78 3.23 -13.99 -22.12
N GLU A 79 2.90 -13.09 -21.21
CA GLU A 79 3.78 -12.00 -20.76
C GLU A 79 3.56 -11.65 -19.29
N MET A 80 4.61 -11.21 -18.61
CA MET A 80 4.59 -10.65 -17.27
C MET A 80 4.29 -9.16 -17.30
N THR A 81 3.33 -8.73 -16.51
CA THR A 81 3.01 -7.33 -16.30
C THR A 81 3.68 -6.80 -15.04
N TYR A 82 3.84 -7.64 -14.00
CA TYR A 82 4.48 -7.30 -12.74
C TYR A 82 5.17 -8.52 -12.08
N PRO A 83 6.38 -8.37 -11.52
CA PRO A 83 7.21 -7.15 -11.49
C PRO A 83 7.87 -6.86 -12.85
N LYS A 84 8.49 -5.68 -13.00
CA LYS A 84 9.27 -5.34 -14.20
C LYS A 84 10.71 -5.82 -14.06
N ASN A 85 11.41 -6.00 -15.18
CA ASN A 85 12.83 -6.31 -15.18
C ASN A 85 13.63 -5.24 -14.42
N GLY A 86 14.56 -5.66 -13.56
CA GLY A 86 15.34 -4.81 -12.67
C GLY A 86 14.60 -4.37 -11.40
N SER A 87 13.37 -4.85 -11.15
CA SER A 87 12.63 -4.47 -9.95
C SER A 87 13.29 -5.01 -8.68
N ILE A 88 13.05 -4.31 -7.59
CA ILE A 88 13.38 -4.77 -6.26
C ILE A 88 12.15 -5.49 -5.67
N VAL A 89 12.34 -6.68 -5.08
CA VAL A 89 11.27 -7.56 -4.58
C VAL A 89 11.47 -7.91 -3.10
N GLY A 90 10.37 -8.13 -2.38
CA GLY A 90 10.38 -8.60 -0.98
C GLY A 90 10.31 -10.12 -0.88
N ASP A 91 10.04 -10.65 0.31
CA ASP A 91 10.00 -12.10 0.59
C ASP A 91 8.88 -12.78 -0.19
N ASP A 92 7.69 -12.20 -0.19
CA ASP A 92 6.53 -12.71 -0.93
C ASP A 92 6.02 -11.64 -1.89
N VAL A 93 5.78 -12.05 -3.14
CA VAL A 93 5.25 -11.17 -4.19
C VAL A 93 4.25 -11.93 -5.05
N THR A 94 3.07 -11.35 -5.25
CA THR A 94 2.15 -11.82 -6.28
C THR A 94 2.67 -11.39 -7.65
N LEU A 95 3.03 -12.35 -8.48
CA LEU A 95 3.44 -12.15 -9.86
C LEU A 95 2.20 -12.13 -10.75
N LEU A 96 2.16 -11.19 -11.69
CA LEU A 96 1.01 -10.96 -12.57
C LEU A 96 1.45 -10.93 -14.02
N GLY A 97 0.54 -11.36 -14.89
CA GLY A 97 0.74 -11.20 -16.32
C GLY A 97 -0.52 -11.39 -17.15
N THR A 98 -0.32 -11.40 -18.46
CA THR A 98 -1.35 -11.62 -19.47
C THR A 98 -1.01 -12.83 -20.31
N TYR A 99 -2.02 -13.47 -20.90
CA TYR A 99 -1.87 -14.56 -21.83
C TYR A 99 -2.94 -14.49 -22.93
N ALA A 100 -2.63 -15.05 -24.10
CA ALA A 100 -3.61 -15.20 -25.16
C ALA A 100 -4.62 -16.27 -24.76
N GLU A 101 -5.92 -15.97 -24.74
CA GLU A 101 -6.95 -16.95 -24.32
C GLU A 101 -6.96 -18.24 -25.15
N SER A 102 -6.39 -18.23 -26.36
CA SER A 102 -6.17 -19.41 -27.19
C SER A 102 -5.07 -20.36 -26.65
N LEU A 103 -4.36 -20.00 -25.58
CA LEU A 103 -3.30 -20.81 -24.98
C LEU A 103 -3.89 -21.97 -24.18
N GLY A 104 -3.79 -23.18 -24.74
CA GLY A 104 -4.17 -24.42 -24.05
C GLY A 104 -3.17 -24.90 -22.99
N ASP A 105 -1.91 -24.52 -23.11
CA ASP A 105 -0.84 -24.91 -22.18
C ASP A 105 -1.00 -24.25 -20.80
N ASP A 106 -0.47 -24.90 -19.77
CA ASP A 106 -0.42 -24.32 -18.43
C ASP A 106 0.70 -23.28 -18.33
N ILE A 107 0.55 -22.34 -17.39
CA ILE A 107 1.58 -21.32 -17.13
C ILE A 107 2.27 -21.70 -15.83
N TRP A 108 3.59 -21.79 -15.88
CA TRP A 108 4.44 -22.04 -14.72
C TRP A 108 5.41 -20.90 -14.54
N VAL A 109 5.63 -20.53 -13.27
CA VAL A 109 6.67 -19.56 -12.92
C VAL A 109 7.72 -20.23 -12.07
N MET A 110 8.98 -20.01 -12.43
CA MET A 110 10.13 -20.54 -11.70
C MET A 110 11.04 -19.41 -11.24
N ILE A 111 11.42 -19.46 -9.97
CA ILE A 111 12.37 -18.52 -9.36
C ILE A 111 13.75 -19.17 -9.32
N TRP A 112 14.75 -18.49 -9.90
CA TRP A 112 16.14 -18.94 -9.95
C TRP A 112 17.02 -17.98 -9.16
N PRO A 113 17.37 -18.30 -7.91
CA PRO A 113 18.25 -17.48 -7.10
C PRO A 113 19.69 -17.53 -7.59
N GLU A 114 20.39 -16.39 -7.55
CA GLU A 114 21.78 -16.29 -7.99
C GLU A 114 22.74 -17.15 -7.14
N LYS A 115 22.47 -17.30 -5.84
CA LYS A 115 23.35 -18.04 -4.91
C LYS A 115 23.18 -19.56 -5.02
N THR A 116 22.08 -20.05 -5.58
CA THR A 116 21.82 -21.48 -5.82
C THR A 116 21.83 -21.77 -7.32
N LYS A 117 22.99 -21.53 -7.95
CA LYS A 117 23.17 -21.63 -9.40
C LYS A 117 22.65 -22.95 -9.96
N GLY A 118 21.81 -22.85 -10.97
CA GLY A 118 21.29 -24.00 -11.71
C GLY A 118 20.17 -24.75 -11.00
N VAL A 119 19.65 -24.26 -9.87
CA VAL A 119 18.48 -24.81 -9.19
C VAL A 119 17.36 -23.77 -9.16
N GLY A 120 16.17 -24.15 -9.57
CA GLY A 120 14.98 -23.30 -9.62
C GLY A 120 13.86 -23.83 -8.72
N TRP A 121 13.01 -22.93 -8.25
CA TRP A 121 11.83 -23.30 -7.44
C TRP A 121 10.55 -22.93 -8.21
N PRO A 122 9.73 -23.92 -8.61
CA PRO A 122 8.41 -23.66 -9.14
C PRO A 122 7.54 -22.94 -8.09
N GLN A 123 6.73 -22.00 -8.55
CA GLN A 123 5.73 -21.31 -7.73
C GLN A 123 4.34 -21.82 -8.12
N TYR A 124 3.43 -21.87 -7.15
CA TYR A 124 2.16 -22.59 -7.29
C TYR A 124 0.97 -21.65 -7.14
N GLY A 125 -0.03 -21.79 -8.02
CA GLY A 125 -1.31 -21.08 -7.88
C GLY A 125 -2.11 -21.55 -6.66
N ASP A 126 -1.96 -22.84 -6.33
CA ASP A 126 -2.41 -23.47 -5.09
C ASP A 126 -1.33 -24.43 -4.59
N SER A 127 -0.76 -24.12 -3.43
CA SER A 127 0.33 -24.88 -2.80
C SER A 127 -0.07 -26.24 -2.24
N HIS A 128 -1.37 -26.51 -2.02
CA HIS A 128 -1.84 -27.79 -1.50
C HIS A 128 -1.73 -28.90 -2.55
N VAL A 129 -1.89 -28.53 -3.82
CA VAL A 129 -1.89 -29.47 -4.95
C VAL A 129 -0.75 -29.22 -5.94
N ALA A 130 0.10 -28.22 -5.68
CA ALA A 130 1.14 -27.76 -6.59
C ALA A 130 0.59 -27.32 -7.96
N ALA A 131 -0.55 -26.61 -7.97
CA ALA A 131 -1.18 -26.20 -9.21
C ALA A 131 -0.32 -25.18 -10.00
N PRO A 132 -0.43 -25.16 -11.35
CA PRO A 132 0.14 -24.09 -12.17
C PRO A 132 -0.44 -22.70 -11.79
N ALA A 133 0.07 -21.64 -12.41
CA ALA A 133 -0.44 -20.29 -12.20
C ALA A 133 -1.96 -20.21 -12.50
N ASN A 134 -2.67 -19.40 -11.70
CA ASN A 134 -4.09 -19.16 -11.88
C ASN A 134 -4.31 -18.41 -13.18
N LYS A 135 -5.29 -18.82 -13.99
CA LYS A 135 -5.67 -18.16 -15.26
C LYS A 135 -7.13 -17.70 -15.17
N ASP A 136 -7.39 -16.44 -15.49
CA ASP A 136 -8.74 -15.89 -15.62
C ASP A 136 -8.77 -14.79 -16.69
N ARG A 137 -9.68 -14.90 -17.66
CA ARG A 137 -9.97 -13.87 -18.70
C ARG A 137 -8.73 -13.20 -19.31
N GLY A 138 -7.75 -14.00 -19.76
CA GLY A 138 -6.52 -13.48 -20.38
C GLY A 138 -5.47 -12.94 -19.40
N HIS A 139 -5.68 -13.09 -18.10
CA HIS A 139 -4.74 -12.72 -17.04
C HIS A 139 -4.27 -13.96 -16.25
N TRP A 140 -3.02 -13.95 -15.80
CA TRP A 140 -2.50 -14.98 -14.91
C TRP A 140 -1.87 -14.41 -13.65
N SER A 141 -1.92 -15.16 -12.56
CA SER A 141 -1.30 -14.80 -11.28
C SER A 141 -0.70 -16.00 -10.54
N VAL A 142 0.35 -15.75 -9.77
CA VAL A 142 0.94 -16.72 -8.85
C VAL A 142 1.63 -16.01 -7.69
N ASN A 143 1.48 -16.52 -6.47
CA ASN A 143 2.24 -16.01 -5.33
C ASN A 143 3.63 -16.65 -5.35
N ALA A 144 4.67 -15.81 -5.33
CA ALA A 144 6.06 -16.24 -5.38
C ALA A 144 6.81 -15.88 -4.11
N HIS A 145 7.63 -16.82 -3.64
CA HIS A 145 8.50 -16.64 -2.49
C HIS A 145 9.98 -16.50 -2.88
N PHE A 146 10.64 -15.46 -2.37
CA PHE A 146 12.05 -15.12 -2.58
C PHE A 146 12.84 -15.35 -1.28
N GLY A 147 13.37 -16.57 -1.15
CA GLY A 147 14.07 -17.02 0.07
C GLY A 147 15.40 -16.31 0.35
N ASP A 148 15.87 -16.37 1.60
CA ASP A 148 17.10 -15.71 2.05
C ASP A 148 18.40 -16.39 1.58
N PRO A 149 19.55 -15.68 1.64
CA PRO A 149 19.71 -14.25 1.98
C PRO A 149 19.52 -13.33 0.77
N PRO A 150 19.25 -12.01 0.95
CA PRO A 150 19.08 -11.04 -0.13
C PRO A 150 20.09 -11.20 -1.28
N GLN A 151 19.59 -11.33 -2.50
CA GLN A 151 20.32 -11.70 -3.71
C GLN A 151 19.54 -11.30 -4.97
N ARG A 152 20.13 -11.48 -6.14
CA ARG A 152 19.38 -11.44 -7.41
C ARG A 152 18.65 -12.75 -7.66
N TYR A 153 17.53 -12.66 -8.36
CA TYR A 153 16.75 -13.80 -8.83
C TYR A 153 16.35 -13.57 -10.28
N GLU A 154 16.34 -14.64 -11.06
CA GLU A 154 15.64 -14.65 -12.34
C GLU A 154 14.24 -15.23 -12.14
N ILE A 155 13.22 -14.50 -12.58
CA ILE A 155 11.85 -14.98 -12.67
C ILE A 155 11.63 -15.44 -14.11
N VAL A 156 11.26 -16.70 -14.29
CA VAL A 156 11.07 -17.29 -15.62
C VAL A 156 9.68 -17.83 -15.76
N ILE A 157 9.01 -17.42 -16.83
CA ILE A 157 7.69 -17.88 -17.20
C ILE A 157 7.83 -18.95 -18.26
N TYR A 158 7.20 -20.10 -18.00
CA TYR A 158 7.11 -21.21 -18.91
C TYR A 158 5.67 -21.47 -19.32
N THR A 159 5.47 -21.88 -20.56
CA THR A 159 4.29 -22.66 -20.93
C THR A 159 4.62 -24.14 -20.80
N ALA A 160 3.71 -24.92 -20.26
CA ALA A 160 3.89 -26.35 -20.03
C ALA A 160 2.78 -27.15 -20.69
N THR A 161 3.15 -28.20 -21.42
CA THR A 161 2.21 -29.25 -21.80
C THR A 161 1.65 -29.93 -20.55
N LYS A 162 0.53 -30.65 -20.68
CA LYS A 162 -0.05 -31.40 -19.54
C LYS A 162 0.92 -32.41 -18.93
N VAL A 163 1.77 -33.04 -19.75
CA VAL A 163 2.79 -33.99 -19.28
C VAL A 163 3.85 -33.26 -18.43
N ALA A 164 4.35 -32.12 -18.90
CA ALA A 164 5.31 -31.30 -18.16
C ALA A 164 4.72 -30.75 -16.84
N SER A 165 3.47 -30.29 -16.86
CA SER A 165 2.77 -29.84 -15.65
C SER A 165 2.62 -30.95 -14.60
N LEU A 166 2.28 -32.17 -15.02
CA LEU A 166 2.16 -33.32 -14.13
C LEU A 166 3.51 -33.70 -13.52
N PHE A 167 4.60 -33.62 -14.29
CA PHE A 167 5.94 -33.83 -13.77
C PHE A 167 6.27 -32.84 -12.65
N LEU A 168 6.03 -31.54 -12.86
CA LEU A 168 6.32 -30.50 -11.85
C LEU A 168 5.47 -30.69 -10.57
N GLN A 169 4.20 -31.03 -10.72
CA GLN A 169 3.30 -31.36 -9.60
C GLN A 169 3.80 -32.56 -8.80
N GLN A 170 4.18 -33.64 -9.48
CA GLN A 170 4.64 -34.88 -8.82
C GLN A 170 5.95 -34.70 -8.08
N GLN A 171 6.89 -33.90 -8.62
CA GLN A 171 8.17 -33.63 -7.95
C GLN A 171 7.94 -32.99 -6.57
N TYR A 172 7.06 -32.00 -6.49
CA TYR A 172 6.72 -31.38 -5.21
C TYR A 172 6.03 -32.35 -4.26
N GLN A 173 4.96 -33.00 -4.72
CA GLN A 173 4.14 -33.91 -3.91
C GLN A 173 4.97 -35.08 -3.37
N HIS A 174 5.85 -35.67 -4.19
CA HIS A 174 6.70 -36.78 -3.78
C HIS A 174 7.63 -36.37 -2.63
N THR A 175 8.34 -35.25 -2.74
CA THR A 175 9.25 -34.78 -1.70
C THR A 175 8.52 -34.42 -0.42
N THR A 176 7.39 -33.72 -0.50
CA THR A 176 6.61 -33.35 0.69
C THR A 176 5.98 -34.56 1.39
N SER A 177 5.52 -35.58 0.63
CA SER A 177 4.92 -36.80 1.18
C SER A 177 5.91 -37.65 1.99
N GLN A 178 7.21 -37.47 1.74
CA GLN A 178 8.30 -38.14 2.45
C GLN A 178 8.77 -37.35 3.68
N GLY A 179 8.09 -36.25 4.03
CA GLY A 179 8.50 -35.36 5.12
C GLY A 179 9.79 -34.59 4.83
N GLN A 180 10.22 -34.55 3.56
CA GLN A 180 11.44 -33.88 3.13
C GLN A 180 11.14 -32.47 2.61
N ILE A 181 12.10 -31.57 2.79
CA ILE A 181 12.04 -30.21 2.23
C ILE A 181 12.36 -30.28 0.74
N TYR A 182 11.48 -29.73 -0.10
CA TYR A 182 11.70 -29.65 -1.54
C TYR A 182 12.94 -28.79 -1.88
N GLN A 183 13.93 -29.42 -2.52
CA GLN A 183 15.25 -28.82 -2.78
C GLN A 183 15.29 -27.99 -4.08
N GLY A 184 14.17 -27.85 -4.79
CA GLY A 184 14.14 -27.24 -6.12
C GLY A 184 14.45 -28.24 -7.25
N ILE A 185 14.36 -27.76 -8.49
CA ILE A 185 14.62 -28.52 -9.71
C ILE A 185 15.90 -28.02 -10.38
N SER A 186 16.78 -28.96 -10.74
CA SER A 186 17.98 -28.62 -11.53
C SER A 186 17.57 -28.16 -12.93
N GLN A 187 18.27 -27.15 -13.48
CA GLN A 187 18.10 -26.68 -14.85
C GLN A 187 18.32 -27.79 -15.90
N THR A 188 19.13 -28.79 -15.57
CA THR A 188 19.37 -29.96 -16.43
C THR A 188 18.25 -31.00 -16.36
N ASN A 189 17.32 -30.87 -15.40
CA ASN A 189 16.28 -31.85 -15.11
C ASN A 189 14.87 -31.31 -15.42
N LEU A 190 14.77 -30.20 -16.16
CA LEU A 190 13.48 -29.68 -16.61
C LEU A 190 12.81 -30.68 -17.57
N PRO A 191 11.49 -30.93 -17.44
CA PRO A 191 10.80 -31.91 -18.29
C PRO A 191 10.69 -31.42 -19.74
N GLU A 192 10.66 -32.37 -20.68
CA GLU A 192 10.25 -32.06 -22.05
C GLU A 192 8.83 -31.47 -22.08
N GLY A 193 8.60 -30.51 -22.97
CA GLY A 193 7.32 -29.79 -23.07
C GLY A 193 7.20 -28.58 -22.16
N LEU A 194 8.26 -28.22 -21.41
CA LEU A 194 8.37 -26.94 -20.72
C LEU A 194 9.11 -25.92 -21.62
N VAL A 195 8.41 -24.86 -22.06
CA VAL A 195 8.94 -23.87 -23.00
C VAL A 195 9.04 -22.50 -22.34
N GLU A 196 10.26 -21.96 -22.26
CA GLU A 196 10.51 -20.62 -21.72
C GLU A 196 9.87 -19.56 -22.64
N ARG A 197 9.11 -18.63 -22.04
CA ARG A 197 8.45 -17.53 -22.76
C ARG A 197 9.05 -16.18 -22.41
N GLN A 198 9.39 -15.98 -21.15
CA GLN A 198 9.96 -14.73 -20.69
C GLN A 198 10.82 -14.96 -19.46
N ARG A 199 11.88 -14.18 -19.36
CA ARG A 199 12.77 -14.11 -18.22
C ARG A 199 13.00 -12.66 -17.84
N ILE A 200 12.95 -12.36 -16.55
CA ILE A 200 13.38 -11.06 -16.01
C ILE A 200 14.28 -11.29 -14.81
N SER A 201 15.13 -10.30 -14.54
CA SER A 201 15.96 -10.23 -13.36
C SER A 201 15.30 -9.31 -12.32
N VAL A 202 15.31 -9.73 -11.06
CA VAL A 202 14.91 -8.90 -9.91
C VAL A 202 15.95 -9.02 -8.80
N SER A 203 15.96 -8.08 -7.87
CA SER A 203 16.84 -8.14 -6.70
C SER A 203 16.07 -8.05 -5.40
N LYS A 204 16.41 -8.88 -4.43
CA LYS A 204 16.13 -8.66 -3.01
C LYS A 204 17.39 -8.07 -2.42
N ASP A 205 17.31 -6.87 -1.86
CA ASP A 205 18.42 -6.32 -1.09
C ASP A 205 18.04 -6.26 0.41
N SER A 206 18.96 -5.83 1.25
CA SER A 206 18.71 -5.63 2.68
C SER A 206 18.21 -4.23 3.05
N LYS A 207 18.00 -3.33 2.08
CA LYS A 207 17.78 -1.88 2.30
C LYS A 207 16.57 -1.29 1.56
N HIS A 208 16.32 -1.76 0.36
CA HIS A 208 15.12 -1.70 -0.43
C HIS A 208 14.43 -3.08 -0.36
N GLN A 209 13.64 -3.29 0.68
CA GLN A 209 12.36 -3.91 0.35
C GLN A 209 11.67 -2.94 -0.61
N PRO A 210 10.85 -3.38 -1.59
CA PRO A 210 9.84 -2.48 -2.11
C PRO A 210 9.19 -1.78 -0.92
N LEU A 211 8.70 -0.56 -1.06
CA LEU A 211 7.74 0.01 -0.11
C LEU A 211 6.49 -0.89 -0.15
N GLN A 212 6.63 -2.10 0.36
CA GLN A 212 5.60 -3.05 0.61
C GLN A 212 4.93 -2.45 1.82
N LEU A 213 3.69 -2.05 1.59
CA LEU A 213 2.79 -1.61 2.64
C LEU A 213 2.74 -2.57 3.81
N ILE A 214 2.90 -3.87 3.54
CA ILE A 214 2.82 -4.96 4.52
C ILE A 214 3.99 -4.91 5.53
N PRO A 215 5.29 -4.83 5.15
CA PRO A 215 6.40 -4.55 6.05
C PRO A 215 6.31 -3.26 6.85
N LEU A 216 5.83 -2.14 6.28
CA LEU A 216 5.71 -0.91 7.08
C LEU A 216 4.61 -1.06 8.13
N VAL A 217 3.42 -1.51 7.74
CA VAL A 217 2.34 -1.81 8.67
C VAL A 217 2.82 -2.80 9.73
N LYS A 218 3.41 -3.93 9.33
CA LYS A 218 3.91 -4.94 10.26
C LYS A 218 4.95 -4.39 11.23
N ARG A 219 5.87 -3.52 10.79
CA ARG A 219 6.82 -2.84 11.68
C ARG A 219 6.12 -1.93 12.69
N ILE A 220 5.13 -1.16 12.25
CA ILE A 220 4.32 -0.31 13.14
C ILE A 220 3.60 -1.17 14.17
N GLN A 221 2.99 -2.29 13.75
CA GLN A 221 2.33 -3.23 14.64
C GLN A 221 3.31 -3.85 15.64
N ASP A 222 4.53 -4.20 15.19
CA ASP A 222 5.57 -4.76 16.06
C ASP A 222 6.08 -3.73 17.08
N ASP A 223 6.30 -2.49 16.66
CA ASP A 223 6.69 -1.39 17.55
C ASP A 223 5.61 -1.14 18.61
N LEU A 224 4.35 -1.09 18.19
CA LEU A 224 3.22 -0.87 19.07
C LEU A 224 3.06 -2.01 20.09
N ALA A 225 3.12 -3.27 19.62
CA ALA A 225 3.07 -4.44 20.50
C ALA A 225 4.27 -4.49 21.47
N GLN A 226 5.45 -4.03 21.04
CA GLN A 226 6.62 -3.92 21.90
C GLN A 226 6.40 -2.86 23.00
N GLU A 227 5.89 -1.68 22.66
CA GLU A 227 5.62 -0.63 23.65
C GLU A 227 4.51 -1.06 24.63
N GLU A 228 3.40 -1.62 24.14
CA GLU A 228 2.33 -2.14 25.01
C GLU A 228 2.87 -3.19 25.99
N SER A 229 3.74 -4.11 25.53
CA SER A 229 4.28 -5.17 26.39
C SER A 229 5.07 -4.65 27.60
N LYS A 230 5.59 -3.41 27.56
CA LYS A 230 6.30 -2.79 28.68
C LYS A 230 5.40 -2.47 29.86
N THR A 231 4.10 -2.33 29.64
CA THR A 231 3.12 -2.06 30.70
C THR A 231 2.55 -3.31 31.34
N GLY A 232 2.88 -4.49 30.80
CA GLY A 232 2.29 -5.77 31.20
C GLY A 232 0.94 -6.06 30.54
N PHE A 233 0.47 -5.19 29.64
CA PHE A 233 -0.68 -5.46 28.78
C PHE A 233 -0.27 -6.20 27.50
N SER A 234 -1.23 -6.89 26.89
CA SER A 234 -1.09 -7.58 25.60
C SER A 234 -2.36 -7.49 24.76
N TYR A 235 -3.25 -6.53 25.07
CA TYR A 235 -4.57 -6.46 24.46
C TYR A 235 -4.49 -6.20 22.95
N TYR A 236 -3.72 -5.20 22.54
CA TYR A 236 -3.50 -4.89 21.13
C TYR A 236 -2.91 -6.11 20.40
N LYS A 237 -1.86 -6.72 20.97
CA LYS A 237 -1.24 -7.91 20.37
C LYS A 237 -2.20 -9.09 20.23
N ASP A 238 -2.96 -9.40 21.28
CA ASP A 238 -3.76 -10.62 21.33
C ASP A 238 -5.07 -10.51 20.55
N LYS A 239 -5.66 -9.31 20.52
CA LYS A 239 -6.99 -9.05 19.96
C LYS A 239 -6.94 -8.30 18.63
N TYR A 240 -6.23 -7.18 18.59
CA TYR A 240 -6.40 -6.19 17.52
C TYR A 240 -5.44 -6.39 16.34
N SER A 241 -4.15 -6.60 16.60
CA SER A 241 -3.09 -6.68 15.59
C SER A 241 -3.30 -7.77 14.52
N LYS A 242 -4.04 -8.83 14.85
CA LYS A 242 -4.29 -9.96 13.95
C LYS A 242 -5.29 -9.63 12.85
N ASN A 243 -6.21 -8.69 13.12
CA ASN A 243 -7.38 -8.47 12.27
C ASN A 243 -7.41 -7.09 11.63
N GLU A 244 -6.82 -6.08 12.27
CA GLU A 244 -6.98 -4.67 11.86
C GLU A 244 -6.66 -4.43 10.38
N VAL A 245 -5.60 -5.04 9.86
CA VAL A 245 -5.16 -4.83 8.46
C VAL A 245 -6.21 -5.30 7.46
N TYR A 246 -7.03 -6.30 7.82
CA TYR A 246 -8.09 -6.78 6.94
C TYR A 246 -9.30 -5.84 6.90
N PHE A 247 -9.45 -4.92 7.85
CA PHE A 247 -10.54 -3.94 7.83
C PHE A 247 -10.26 -2.82 6.82
N TRP A 248 -8.99 -2.51 6.55
CA TRP A 248 -8.58 -1.35 5.74
C TRP A 248 -7.50 -1.68 4.70
N SER A 249 -7.39 -2.94 4.26
CA SER A 249 -6.27 -3.42 3.43
C SER A 249 -6.06 -2.62 2.14
N GLU A 250 -7.13 -2.11 1.54
CA GLU A 250 -7.06 -1.30 0.31
C GLU A 250 -6.64 0.15 0.60
N ILE A 251 -7.07 0.69 1.76
CA ILE A 251 -6.89 2.10 2.13
C ILE A 251 -5.41 2.46 2.21
N ALA A 252 -4.59 1.63 2.87
CA ALA A 252 -3.16 1.89 2.94
C ALA A 252 -2.55 2.02 1.53
N GLY A 253 -2.97 1.14 0.60
CA GLY A 253 -2.56 1.15 -0.81
C GLY A 253 -2.89 2.48 -1.48
N TRP A 254 -4.08 2.98 -1.22
CA TRP A 254 -4.56 4.22 -1.81
C TRP A 254 -3.93 5.46 -1.20
N MET A 255 -3.57 5.44 0.09
CA MET A 255 -2.77 6.53 0.69
C MET A 255 -1.40 6.65 0.02
N ALA A 256 -0.75 5.53 -0.29
CA ALA A 256 0.50 5.55 -1.04
C ALA A 256 0.33 6.14 -2.45
N VAL A 257 -0.79 5.84 -3.13
CA VAL A 257 -1.13 6.47 -4.41
C VAL A 257 -1.39 7.98 -4.25
N ASP A 258 -2.11 8.39 -3.21
CA ASP A 258 -2.42 9.79 -2.94
C ASP A 258 -1.17 10.62 -2.66
N VAL A 259 -0.23 10.11 -1.83
CA VAL A 259 1.01 10.86 -1.55
C VAL A 259 1.86 11.03 -2.81
N ILE A 260 1.95 10.01 -3.67
CA ILE A 260 2.67 10.09 -4.94
C ILE A 260 2.05 11.17 -5.84
N ASP A 261 0.72 11.14 -6.01
CA ASP A 261 0.00 12.12 -6.82
C ASP A 261 0.18 13.56 -6.28
N ARG A 262 0.14 13.72 -4.96
CA ARG A 262 0.34 15.01 -4.28
C ARG A 262 1.74 15.57 -4.49
N ILE A 263 2.78 14.74 -4.40
CA ILE A 263 4.17 15.16 -4.55
C ILE A 263 4.50 15.44 -6.02
N TYR A 264 4.19 14.51 -6.92
CA TYR A 264 4.71 14.54 -8.29
C TYR A 264 3.78 15.21 -9.29
N THR A 265 2.47 15.12 -9.10
CA THR A 265 1.48 15.70 -10.04
C THR A 265 1.03 17.08 -9.59
N LYS A 266 0.65 17.22 -8.31
CA LYS A 266 -0.04 18.42 -7.80
C LYS A 266 0.89 19.43 -7.14
N ASN A 267 2.10 19.02 -6.77
CA ASN A 267 3.02 19.79 -5.92
C ASN A 267 2.32 20.37 -4.67
N LYS A 268 1.48 19.54 -4.03
CA LYS A 268 0.65 19.91 -2.87
C LYS A 268 0.90 18.92 -1.73
N PRO A 269 2.00 19.08 -0.96
CA PRO A 269 2.33 18.17 0.12
C PRO A 269 1.26 18.17 1.22
N VAL A 270 1.10 17.02 1.89
CA VAL A 270 0.19 16.87 3.02
C VAL A 270 0.74 17.63 4.21
N LYS A 271 -0.12 18.44 4.85
CA LYS A 271 0.28 19.27 5.99
C LYS A 271 -0.18 18.70 7.33
N ARG A 272 -1.38 18.13 7.35
CA ARG A 272 -2.05 17.67 8.58
C ARG A 272 -2.92 16.46 8.28
N ILE A 273 -2.86 15.49 9.18
CA ILE A 273 -3.61 14.25 9.13
C ILE A 273 -4.46 14.15 10.40
N LEU A 274 -5.74 13.84 10.25
CA LEU A 274 -6.64 13.54 11.35
C LEU A 274 -7.12 12.09 11.21
N ASP A 275 -7.07 11.32 12.29
CA ASP A 275 -7.68 10.00 12.38
C ASP A 275 -8.77 10.02 13.45
N LEU A 276 -10.00 9.75 13.02
CA LEU A 276 -11.21 9.76 13.83
C LEU A 276 -11.47 8.35 14.33
N GLY A 277 -11.46 8.15 15.65
CA GLY A 277 -11.53 6.83 16.28
C GLY A 277 -10.26 6.01 16.04
N CYS A 278 -9.09 6.61 16.29
CA CYS A 278 -7.81 6.00 15.91
C CYS A 278 -7.48 4.71 16.67
N GLY A 279 -8.13 4.45 17.82
CA GLY A 279 -7.79 3.33 18.70
C GLY A 279 -6.32 3.38 19.12
N PHE A 280 -5.54 2.37 18.73
CA PHE A 280 -4.10 2.30 19.00
C PHE A 280 -3.23 3.08 17.99
N GLY A 281 -3.81 3.64 16.92
CA GLY A 281 -3.13 4.55 16.00
C GLY A 281 -2.27 3.88 14.92
N THR A 282 -2.42 2.58 14.64
CA THR A 282 -1.64 1.86 13.62
C THR A 282 -1.73 2.52 12.24
N LEU A 283 -2.95 2.81 11.77
CA LEU A 283 -3.15 3.40 10.44
C LEU A 283 -2.74 4.87 10.40
N LEU A 284 -2.95 5.63 11.49
CA LEU A 284 -2.41 6.98 11.62
C LEU A 284 -0.88 7.00 11.56
N ALA A 285 -0.19 6.12 12.29
CA ALA A 285 1.26 5.98 12.24
C ALA A 285 1.77 5.62 10.84
N TYR A 286 1.02 4.77 10.12
CA TYR A 286 1.31 4.48 8.72
C TYR A 286 1.19 5.74 7.87
N ALA A 287 0.09 6.48 8.01
CA ALA A 287 -0.17 7.71 7.27
C ALA A 287 0.89 8.78 7.55
N THR A 288 1.22 9.08 8.81
CA THR A 288 2.24 10.08 9.17
C THR A 288 3.60 9.72 8.56
N THR A 289 3.95 8.44 8.56
CA THR A 289 5.20 7.94 7.96
C THR A 289 5.25 8.18 6.45
N ILE A 290 4.21 7.82 5.70
CA ILE A 290 4.25 7.91 4.23
C ILE A 290 4.04 9.34 3.72
N TYR A 291 3.23 10.15 4.41
CA TYR A 291 2.95 11.53 4.04
C TYR A 291 4.01 12.51 4.56
N GLY A 292 4.79 12.12 5.58
CA GLY A 292 5.79 12.98 6.21
C GLY A 292 5.18 14.16 6.95
N ALA A 293 4.03 13.95 7.60
CA ALA A 293 3.27 14.97 8.31
C ALA A 293 2.85 14.50 9.71
N GLU A 294 2.60 15.43 10.61
CA GLU A 294 2.09 15.13 11.95
C GLU A 294 0.65 14.62 11.91
N GLY A 295 0.34 13.71 12.83
CA GLY A 295 -0.95 13.04 12.94
C GLY A 295 -1.68 13.39 14.22
N ILE A 296 -2.97 13.69 14.12
CA ILE A 296 -3.84 13.87 15.28
C ILE A 296 -4.78 12.67 15.36
N CYS A 297 -4.69 11.92 16.45
CA CYS A 297 -5.69 10.94 16.84
C CYS A 297 -6.80 11.66 17.61
N PHE A 298 -8.03 11.58 17.11
CA PHE A 298 -9.21 12.10 17.78
C PHE A 298 -10.15 10.95 18.14
N ASP A 299 -10.21 10.61 19.43
CA ASP A 299 -10.88 9.41 19.91
C ASP A 299 -11.62 9.68 21.22
N ILE A 300 -12.73 8.98 21.48
CA ILE A 300 -13.48 9.14 22.73
C ILE A 300 -12.72 8.57 23.94
N HIS A 301 -11.81 7.62 23.68
CA HIS A 301 -10.95 6.98 24.66
C HIS A 301 -9.47 7.34 24.44
N ASP A 302 -8.72 7.51 25.54
CA ASP A 302 -7.28 7.67 25.49
C ASP A 302 -6.57 6.31 25.58
N TYR A 303 -6.55 5.57 24.47
CA TYR A 303 -5.79 4.32 24.36
C TYR A 303 -4.28 4.56 24.52
N PHE A 304 -3.80 5.74 24.15
CA PHE A 304 -2.38 6.06 24.13
C PHE A 304 -1.83 6.14 25.57
N GLY A 305 -2.49 6.92 26.40
CA GLY A 305 -2.22 7.02 27.83
C GLY A 305 -2.56 5.74 28.59
N ALA A 306 -3.73 5.13 28.32
CA ALA A 306 -4.19 3.95 29.05
C ALA A 306 -3.27 2.73 28.88
N TYR A 307 -2.70 2.53 27.70
CA TYR A 307 -1.82 1.40 27.40
C TYR A 307 -0.32 1.76 27.42
N GLY A 308 0.01 2.99 27.80
CA GLY A 308 1.39 3.45 28.03
C GLY A 308 2.28 3.46 26.79
N ILE A 309 1.71 3.72 25.61
CA ILE A 309 2.41 3.67 24.32
C ILE A 309 2.99 5.04 23.91
N ASN A 310 3.37 5.89 24.89
CA ASN A 310 3.85 7.25 24.62
C ASN A 310 5.08 7.30 23.70
N SER A 311 6.03 6.36 23.85
CA SER A 311 7.20 6.30 22.97
C SER A 311 6.83 5.97 21.52
N PHE A 312 5.76 5.19 21.29
CA PHE A 312 5.23 4.92 19.96
C PHE A 312 4.67 6.22 19.34
N ASN A 313 3.93 6.99 20.14
CA ASN A 313 3.37 8.27 19.69
C ASN A 313 4.45 9.27 19.30
N GLU A 314 5.51 9.39 20.13
CA GLU A 314 6.65 10.25 19.84
C GLU A 314 7.38 9.81 18.56
N LYS A 315 7.60 8.50 18.40
CA LYS A 315 8.26 7.92 17.22
C LYS A 315 7.52 8.21 15.92
N TYR A 316 6.19 8.18 15.95
CA TYR A 316 5.34 8.34 14.77
C TYR A 316 4.68 9.73 14.64
N HIS A 317 5.09 10.68 15.49
CA HIS A 317 4.58 12.06 15.51
C HIS A 317 3.06 12.14 15.68
N LEU A 318 2.54 11.39 16.65
CA LEU A 318 1.12 11.29 16.96
C LEU A 318 0.75 12.13 18.17
N THR A 319 -0.34 12.90 18.06
CA THR A 319 -0.95 13.62 19.17
C THR A 319 -2.34 13.07 19.44
N HIS A 320 -2.62 12.66 20.68
CA HIS A 320 -3.97 12.28 21.08
C HIS A 320 -4.78 13.52 21.51
N VAL A 321 -6.03 13.56 21.08
CA VAL A 321 -7.02 14.53 21.52
C VAL A 321 -8.31 13.78 21.82
N GLN A 322 -8.74 13.81 23.08
CA GLN A 322 -9.99 13.15 23.45
C GLN A 322 -11.21 13.93 22.92
N GLY A 323 -12.14 13.25 22.27
CA GLY A 323 -13.42 13.84 21.90
C GLY A 323 -14.35 12.93 21.10
N ASP A 324 -15.60 13.38 21.00
CA ASP A 324 -16.69 12.71 20.30
C ASP A 324 -16.92 13.41 18.94
N ILE A 325 -16.89 12.67 17.84
CA ILE A 325 -17.06 13.25 16.50
C ILE A 325 -18.50 13.68 16.21
N GLU A 326 -19.50 13.04 16.81
CA GLU A 326 -20.92 13.40 16.63
C GLU A 326 -21.27 14.66 17.43
N ARG A 327 -20.79 14.76 18.68
CA ARG A 327 -21.21 15.82 19.64
C ARG A 327 -20.16 16.89 19.89
N GLY A 328 -18.88 16.53 19.83
CA GLY A 328 -17.77 17.38 20.22
C GLY A 328 -17.36 18.39 19.16
N ARG A 329 -16.37 19.23 19.47
CA ARG A 329 -15.67 20.01 18.44
C ARG A 329 -14.48 19.20 17.95
N LEU A 330 -14.09 19.41 16.69
CA LEU A 330 -12.82 18.91 16.20
C LEU A 330 -11.66 19.52 17.01
N PRO A 331 -10.48 18.88 17.02
CA PRO A 331 -9.31 19.34 17.79
C PRO A 331 -8.96 20.82 17.59
N ASP A 332 -9.14 21.34 16.38
CA ASP A 332 -9.02 22.77 16.06
C ASP A 332 -9.82 23.14 14.80
N ASP A 333 -9.88 24.44 14.50
CA ASP A 333 -10.59 24.99 13.33
C ASP A 333 -9.75 24.93 12.03
N LYS A 334 -8.58 24.28 12.05
CA LYS A 334 -7.70 24.22 10.89
C LYS A 334 -8.12 23.08 9.97
N GLN A 335 -7.99 23.30 8.66
CA GLN A 335 -8.29 22.28 7.67
C GLN A 335 -7.23 21.16 7.64
N PHE A 336 -7.66 19.97 7.20
CA PHE A 336 -6.85 18.77 7.07
C PHE A 336 -6.65 18.40 5.61
N SER A 337 -5.43 17.95 5.27
CA SER A 337 -5.14 17.42 3.93
C SER A 337 -5.66 16.00 3.77
N VAL A 338 -5.61 15.22 4.85
CA VAL A 338 -6.07 13.84 4.92
C VAL A 338 -6.87 13.65 6.19
N ILE A 339 -8.05 13.04 6.09
CA ILE A 339 -8.81 12.51 7.22
C ILE A 339 -8.96 10.99 7.05
N ILE A 340 -8.92 10.27 8.15
CA ILE A 340 -9.07 8.81 8.26
C ILE A 340 -10.22 8.56 9.25
N MET A 341 -11.08 7.60 8.95
CA MET A 341 -12.11 7.11 9.87
C MET A 341 -12.40 5.65 9.53
N THR A 342 -11.82 4.72 10.27
CA THR A 342 -11.95 3.28 10.02
C THR A 342 -12.65 2.61 11.20
N GLU A 343 -13.71 1.84 10.93
CA GLU A 343 -14.46 1.09 11.95
C GLU A 343 -15.06 2.03 13.04
N VAL A 344 -15.69 3.11 12.59
CA VAL A 344 -16.38 4.12 13.43
C VAL A 344 -17.78 4.44 12.92
N MET A 345 -17.99 4.36 11.61
CA MET A 345 -19.25 4.76 10.95
C MET A 345 -20.45 3.95 11.46
N GLU A 346 -20.24 2.68 11.77
CA GLU A 346 -21.21 1.74 12.30
C GLU A 346 -21.56 2.01 13.76
N HIS A 347 -20.70 2.73 14.49
CA HIS A 347 -20.88 3.11 15.90
C HIS A 347 -21.60 4.46 16.05
N LEU A 348 -21.86 5.19 14.96
CA LEU A 348 -22.58 6.47 15.03
C LEU A 348 -23.98 6.27 15.61
N ASN A 349 -24.28 6.99 16.69
CA ASN A 349 -25.53 6.90 17.43
C ASN A 349 -26.65 7.73 16.79
N PHE A 350 -26.31 8.64 15.87
CA PHE A 350 -27.24 9.54 15.19
C PHE A 350 -27.15 9.42 13.68
N GLN A 351 -28.02 10.16 12.98
CA GLN A 351 -27.96 10.28 11.52
C GLN A 351 -26.52 10.62 11.05
N PRO A 352 -25.96 9.89 10.09
CA PRO A 352 -24.53 9.99 9.77
C PRO A 352 -24.18 11.22 8.92
N VAL A 353 -25.12 11.73 8.12
CA VAL A 353 -24.87 12.81 7.16
C VAL A 353 -24.35 14.10 7.83
N PRO A 354 -24.91 14.59 8.96
CA PRO A 354 -24.32 15.70 9.71
C PRO A 354 -22.84 15.50 10.11
N THR A 355 -22.49 14.32 10.60
CA THR A 355 -21.12 13.96 10.98
C THR A 355 -20.21 13.95 9.76
N LEU A 356 -20.66 13.33 8.66
CA LEU A 356 -19.91 13.34 7.40
C LEU A 356 -19.73 14.74 6.81
N LYS A 357 -20.74 15.63 6.92
CA LYS A 357 -20.62 17.04 6.49
C LYS A 357 -19.58 17.80 7.31
N LYS A 358 -19.53 17.56 8.62
CA LYS A 358 -18.50 18.12 9.49
C LYS A 358 -17.10 17.68 9.07
N ILE A 359 -16.93 16.41 8.66
CA ILE A 359 -15.67 15.89 8.10
C ILE A 359 -15.36 16.56 6.76
N TYR A 360 -16.36 16.70 5.88
CA TYR A 360 -16.22 17.39 4.58
C TYR A 360 -15.73 18.83 4.78
N ASP A 361 -16.34 19.57 5.70
CA ASP A 361 -15.99 20.96 6.00
C ASP A 361 -14.58 21.10 6.57
N ALA A 362 -14.13 20.13 7.36
CA ALA A 362 -12.78 20.08 7.93
C ALA A 362 -11.69 19.74 6.91
N LEU A 363 -12.01 19.17 5.76
CA LEU A 363 -11.02 18.94 4.70
C LEU A 363 -10.68 20.23 3.96
N GLU A 364 -9.41 20.35 3.55
CA GLU A 364 -9.02 21.35 2.56
C GLU A 364 -9.59 21.01 1.17
N PRO A 365 -9.73 21.98 0.24
CA PRO A 365 -10.10 21.69 -1.14
C PRO A 365 -9.15 20.66 -1.77
N GLY A 366 -9.69 19.56 -2.32
CA GLY A 366 -8.91 18.43 -2.82
C GLY A 366 -8.24 17.58 -1.73
N GLY A 367 -8.68 17.70 -0.48
CA GLY A 367 -8.33 16.81 0.63
C GLY A 367 -8.90 15.41 0.43
N SER A 368 -8.22 14.41 1.00
CA SER A 368 -8.62 13.00 0.93
C SER A 368 -9.29 12.57 2.23
N PHE A 369 -10.37 11.82 2.14
CA PHE A 369 -10.99 11.12 3.27
C PHE A 369 -10.99 9.62 3.01
N PHE A 370 -10.37 8.84 3.90
CA PHE A 370 -10.32 7.39 3.82
C PHE A 370 -11.24 6.79 4.89
N LEU A 371 -12.17 5.94 4.44
CA LEU A 371 -13.25 5.40 5.26
C LEU A 371 -13.28 3.87 5.15
N SER A 372 -13.36 3.17 6.29
CA SER A 372 -13.80 1.78 6.34
C SER A 372 -14.94 1.58 7.33
N THR A 373 -15.78 0.59 7.04
CA THR A 373 -16.85 0.14 7.93
C THR A 373 -17.29 -1.26 7.51
N PRO A 374 -17.85 -2.08 8.43
CA PRO A 374 -18.47 -3.35 8.11
C PRO A 374 -19.45 -3.29 6.92
N ASP A 375 -19.36 -4.29 6.04
CA ASP A 375 -20.28 -4.45 4.91
C ASP A 375 -21.44 -5.37 5.27
N ALA A 376 -22.66 -4.81 5.34
CA ALA A 376 -23.87 -5.58 5.61
C ALA A 376 -24.16 -6.64 4.54
N ASP A 377 -23.73 -6.43 3.30
CA ASP A 377 -23.95 -7.33 2.17
C ASP A 377 -22.94 -8.51 2.16
N ILE A 378 -21.78 -8.35 2.82
CA ILE A 378 -20.70 -9.35 2.85
C ILE A 378 -20.48 -9.82 4.29
N GLY A 379 -21.39 -10.70 4.72
CA GLY A 379 -21.25 -11.50 5.92
C GLY A 379 -21.80 -10.85 7.19
N TRP A 380 -21.55 -9.57 7.46
CA TRP A 380 -21.97 -8.95 8.72
C TRP A 380 -23.49 -8.93 8.90
N GLY A 381 -24.23 -8.86 7.79
CA GLY A 381 -25.67 -8.73 7.79
C GLY A 381 -26.13 -7.38 8.33
N ARG A 382 -27.42 -7.11 8.18
CA ARG A 382 -28.01 -5.89 8.72
C ARG A 382 -28.18 -5.99 10.24
N ASN A 383 -27.77 -4.96 10.98
CA ASN A 383 -28.08 -4.85 12.40
C ASN A 383 -29.45 -4.19 12.63
N TYR A 384 -30.45 -4.98 13.02
CA TYR A 384 -31.81 -4.52 13.35
C TYR A 384 -32.07 -4.36 14.85
N LYS A 385 -31.03 -4.42 15.70
CA LYS A 385 -31.17 -4.37 17.16
C LYS A 385 -31.82 -3.06 17.64
N TYR A 386 -31.50 -1.94 17.00
CA TYR A 386 -31.91 -0.61 17.43
C TYR A 386 -32.94 0.05 16.50
N TYR A 387 -32.78 -0.12 15.19
CA TYR A 387 -33.57 0.57 14.16
C TYR A 387 -33.95 -0.39 13.03
N GLN A 388 -35.03 -0.11 12.31
CA GLN A 388 -35.49 -0.97 11.20
C GLN A 388 -34.98 -0.48 9.84
N GLN A 389 -34.68 0.80 9.72
CA GLN A 389 -34.18 1.46 8.50
C GLN A 389 -33.24 2.60 8.90
N LEU A 390 -32.30 2.96 8.03
CA LEU A 390 -31.30 4.00 8.28
C LEU A 390 -31.93 5.35 8.64
N SER A 391 -33.09 5.66 8.04
CA SER A 391 -33.82 6.90 8.31
C SER A 391 -34.42 6.98 9.72
N ASP A 392 -34.52 5.85 10.44
CA ASP A 392 -35.02 5.83 11.82
C ASP A 392 -33.96 6.31 12.82
N LEU A 393 -32.68 6.38 12.42
CA LEU A 393 -31.64 6.89 13.30
C LEU A 393 -31.99 8.31 13.76
N PRO A 394 -31.87 8.61 15.06
CA PRO A 394 -32.27 9.87 15.61
C PRO A 394 -31.37 11.00 15.12
N ARG A 395 -31.90 12.20 15.06
CA ARG A 395 -31.08 13.41 14.90
C ARG A 395 -30.18 13.57 16.13
N LEU A 396 -29.07 14.29 15.94
CA LEU A 396 -28.12 14.61 17.00
C LEU A 396 -28.85 15.10 18.26
N ASN A 397 -28.60 14.41 19.37
CA ASN A 397 -29.07 14.79 20.70
C ASN A 397 -27.90 14.77 21.67
N GLU A 398 -27.40 15.96 22.03
CA GLU A 398 -26.25 16.15 22.92
C GLU A 398 -26.43 15.50 24.31
N LYS A 399 -27.67 15.24 24.73
CA LYS A 399 -28.02 14.69 26.04
C LYS A 399 -28.36 13.20 26.01
N ALA A 400 -28.40 12.56 24.84
CA ALA A 400 -28.67 11.13 24.77
C ALA A 400 -27.54 10.33 25.42
N GLU A 401 -27.86 9.21 26.06
CA GLU A 401 -26.82 8.27 26.47
C GLU A 401 -26.07 7.76 25.23
N TRP A 402 -24.75 7.57 25.36
CA TRP A 402 -23.93 7.04 24.27
C TRP A 402 -23.92 5.52 24.36
N THR A 403 -24.19 4.86 23.24
CA THR A 403 -24.21 3.40 23.12
C THR A 403 -22.97 2.96 22.35
N ASP A 404 -22.12 2.16 23.03
CA ASP A 404 -20.94 1.53 22.44
C ASP A 404 -21.32 0.16 21.83
N ASP A 405 -21.85 0.21 20.61
CA ASP A 405 -22.24 -0.97 19.83
C ASP A 405 -22.24 -0.62 18.34
N HIS A 406 -22.30 -1.61 17.46
CA HIS A 406 -22.56 -1.38 16.04
C HIS A 406 -24.03 -0.96 15.87
N ILE A 407 -24.32 0.33 15.91
CA ILE A 407 -25.66 0.89 15.78
C ILE A 407 -26.29 0.56 14.42
N TRP A 408 -25.48 0.65 13.35
CA TRP A 408 -25.97 0.40 11.99
C TRP A 408 -24.87 -0.16 11.08
N HIS A 409 -25.15 -1.29 10.43
CA HIS A 409 -24.33 -1.76 9.30
C HIS A 409 -24.91 -1.23 8.00
N TYR A 410 -24.07 -0.66 7.14
CA TYR A 410 -24.48 -0.09 5.87
C TYR A 410 -24.43 -1.16 4.78
N ASN A 411 -25.32 -1.07 3.79
CA ASN A 411 -25.11 -1.75 2.51
C ASN A 411 -24.45 -0.81 1.50
N THR A 412 -24.13 -1.33 0.30
CA THR A 412 -23.45 -0.54 -0.75
C THR A 412 -24.23 0.72 -1.14
N GLU A 413 -25.55 0.62 -1.27
CA GLU A 413 -26.40 1.72 -1.73
C GLU A 413 -26.48 2.84 -0.70
N GLU A 414 -26.72 2.50 0.57
CA GLU A 414 -26.80 3.46 1.66
C GLU A 414 -25.48 4.16 1.90
N LEU A 415 -24.36 3.42 1.93
CA LEU A 415 -23.05 4.02 2.15
C LEU A 415 -22.75 5.05 1.06
N LYS A 416 -22.99 4.72 -0.21
CA LYS A 416 -22.84 5.66 -1.33
C LYS A 416 -23.77 6.86 -1.19
N ALA A 417 -25.03 6.64 -0.83
CA ALA A 417 -26.01 7.71 -0.68
C ALA A 417 -25.59 8.72 0.42
N VAL A 418 -25.21 8.24 1.62
CA VAL A 418 -24.88 9.15 2.73
C VAL A 418 -23.59 9.93 2.49
N VAL A 419 -22.56 9.33 1.89
CA VAL A 419 -21.31 10.05 1.59
C VAL A 419 -21.52 11.09 0.49
N GLN A 420 -22.34 10.79 -0.52
CA GLN A 420 -22.69 11.73 -1.57
C GLN A 420 -23.59 12.86 -1.06
N GLU A 421 -24.57 12.57 -0.21
CA GLU A 421 -25.42 13.59 0.43
C GLU A 421 -24.61 14.53 1.33
N ALA A 422 -23.53 14.02 1.93
CA ALA A 422 -22.57 14.82 2.68
C ALA A 422 -21.66 15.71 1.81
N GLY A 423 -21.69 15.54 0.48
CA GLY A 423 -20.96 16.35 -0.49
C GLY A 423 -19.68 15.71 -1.03
N PHE A 424 -19.33 14.50 -0.59
CA PHE A 424 -18.10 13.84 -1.05
C PHE A 424 -18.20 13.31 -2.48
N THR A 425 -17.08 13.38 -3.20
CA THR A 425 -16.87 12.62 -4.44
C THR A 425 -16.17 11.30 -4.13
N ILE A 426 -16.72 10.19 -4.62
CA ILE A 426 -16.12 8.85 -4.48
C ILE A 426 -15.01 8.68 -5.53
N LYS A 427 -13.75 8.63 -5.08
CA LYS A 427 -12.58 8.41 -5.94
C LYS A 427 -12.27 6.93 -6.13
N ARG A 428 -12.38 6.12 -5.06
CA ARG A 428 -12.30 4.65 -5.11
C ARG A 428 -13.26 4.02 -4.12
N PHE A 429 -13.77 2.84 -4.46
CA PHE A 429 -14.67 2.05 -3.63
C PHE A 429 -14.33 0.57 -3.86
N SER A 430 -13.99 -0.13 -2.80
CA SER A 430 -13.61 -1.55 -2.82
C SER A 430 -14.06 -2.23 -1.54
N HIS A 431 -13.76 -3.51 -1.43
CA HIS A 431 -14.03 -4.32 -0.25
C HIS A 431 -12.73 -4.99 0.19
N SER A 432 -12.55 -5.12 1.49
CA SER A 432 -11.54 -6.00 2.09
C SER A 432 -12.22 -7.19 2.75
N HIS A 433 -11.48 -8.28 2.97
CA HIS A 433 -12.03 -9.51 3.53
C HIS A 433 -11.03 -10.17 4.47
N ASN A 434 -11.51 -10.61 5.63
CA ASN A 434 -10.68 -11.39 6.56
C ASN A 434 -10.71 -12.88 6.17
N PRO A 435 -9.56 -13.50 5.82
CA PRO A 435 -9.51 -14.89 5.39
C PRO A 435 -9.72 -15.91 6.53
N ALA A 436 -9.75 -15.48 7.81
CA ALA A 436 -9.94 -16.37 8.94
C ALA A 436 -11.44 -16.67 9.19
N LYS A 437 -11.84 -17.92 8.93
CA LYS A 437 -13.03 -18.73 9.36
C LYS A 437 -14.45 -18.13 9.40
N GLU A 438 -14.68 -16.82 9.37
CA GLU A 438 -16.04 -16.22 9.37
C GLU A 438 -16.24 -15.11 8.33
N GLY A 439 -15.26 -14.84 7.45
CA GLY A 439 -15.47 -14.20 6.14
C GLY A 439 -16.34 -12.95 6.11
N PHE A 440 -16.15 -12.03 7.06
CA PHE A 440 -16.83 -10.75 7.06
C PHE A 440 -16.07 -9.75 6.18
N GLY A 441 -16.79 -9.05 5.32
CA GLY A 441 -16.26 -8.03 4.43
C GLY A 441 -16.38 -6.63 5.02
N ASN A 442 -15.49 -5.73 4.63
CA ASN A 442 -15.53 -4.33 5.02
C ASN A 442 -15.50 -3.47 3.76
N PHE A 443 -16.27 -2.39 3.76
CA PHE A 443 -16.10 -1.36 2.74
C PHE A 443 -14.77 -0.65 2.95
N ASN A 444 -14.07 -0.36 1.87
CA ASN A 444 -12.90 0.51 1.85
C ASN A 444 -13.19 1.59 0.82
N VAL A 445 -13.23 2.85 1.26
CA VAL A 445 -13.67 3.97 0.43
C VAL A 445 -12.66 5.11 0.48
N TRP A 446 -12.26 5.60 -0.68
CA TRP A 446 -11.50 6.82 -0.83
C TRP A 446 -12.40 7.92 -1.38
N LEU A 447 -12.67 8.90 -0.52
CA LEU A 447 -13.49 10.07 -0.77
C LEU A 447 -12.61 11.31 -0.94
N THR A 448 -13.09 12.30 -1.70
CA THR A 448 -12.43 13.59 -1.89
C THR A 448 -13.41 14.74 -1.73
N LYS A 449 -12.91 15.88 -1.22
CA LYS A 449 -13.65 17.14 -1.09
C LYS A 449 -13.85 17.84 -2.42
#